data_AF-A0AAD3MU84-F1
#
_entry.id   AF-A0AAD3MU84-F1
#
_cell.length_a   1.000
_cell.length_b   1.000
_cell.length_c   1.000
_cell.angle_alpha   90.00
_cell.angle_beta   90.00
_cell.angle_gamma   90.00
#
_symmetry.space_group_name_H-M   'P 1'
#
loop_
_entity.id
_entity.type
_entity.pdbx_description
1 polymer ?
#
loop_
_entity_poly.entity_id
_entity_poly.type
_entity_poly.pdbx_seq_one_letter_code
_entity_poly.pdbx_strand_id
1 'polypeptide(L)'
;VMDQNPSPRFLGTHMHPDNIPASFYTKKTKMLVVFRNPKDTLVSFYHFCNNNPVLPSGQSWETFYSNFLSGDGEQTSQRNSI
;
A
#
# COMPACT_ATOMS: atom_id res chain seq x y z
N VAL A 1 13.06 16.59 -5.38
CA VAL A 1 13.48 16.12 -4.03
C VAL A 1 14.41 14.90 -4.12
N MET A 2 14.02 13.81 -4.79
CA MET A 2 14.85 12.59 -4.84
C MET A 2 16.22 12.73 -5.54
N ASP A 3 16.36 13.71 -6.44
CA ASP A 3 17.62 13.94 -7.18
C ASP A 3 18.73 14.58 -6.34
N GLN A 4 18.40 15.11 -5.16
CA GLN A 4 19.36 15.73 -4.25
C GLN A 4 19.99 14.72 -3.27
N ASN A 5 19.45 13.50 -3.16
CA ASN A 5 19.95 12.49 -2.22
C ASN A 5 21.11 11.68 -2.85
N PRO A 6 22.23 11.49 -2.11
CA PRO A 6 23.34 10.67 -2.59
C PRO A 6 22.94 9.20 -2.70
N SER A 7 23.63 8.46 -3.55
CA SER A 7 23.41 7.01 -3.69
C SER A 7 24.14 6.22 -2.58
N PRO A 8 23.59 5.07 -2.13
CA PRO A 8 22.35 4.43 -2.59
C PRO A 8 21.09 5.05 -1.96
N ARG A 9 20.00 5.07 -2.72
CA ARG A 9 18.69 5.56 -2.25
C ARG A 9 17.77 4.39 -1.93
N PHE A 10 17.11 4.44 -0.77
CA PHE A 10 16.11 3.47 -0.36
C PHE A 10 14.71 4.07 -0.46
N LEU A 11 13.81 3.34 -1.12
CA LEU A 11 12.44 3.76 -1.35
C LEU A 11 11.51 2.60 -0.99
N GLY A 12 10.42 2.92 -0.28
CA GLY A 12 9.31 2.01 -0.02
C GLY A 12 8.06 2.51 -0.73
N THR A 13 7.28 1.61 -1.31
CA THR A 13 6.00 1.95 -1.96
C THR A 13 5.00 0.80 -1.83
N HIS A 14 3.71 1.13 -1.87
CA HIS A 14 2.59 0.19 -1.96
C HIS A 14 1.98 0.12 -3.37
N MET A 15 2.63 0.74 -4.38
CA MET A 15 2.15 0.74 -5.76
C MET A 15 2.09 -0.68 -6.34
N HIS A 16 1.03 -0.95 -7.11
CA HIS A 16 0.94 -2.14 -7.95
C HIS A 16 2.07 -2.12 -9.00
N PRO A 17 2.66 -3.28 -9.38
CA PRO A 17 3.72 -3.33 -10.39
C PRO A 17 3.39 -2.60 -11.70
N ASP A 18 2.15 -2.67 -12.15
CA ASP A 18 1.69 -2.00 -13.39
C ASP A 18 1.73 -0.47 -13.30
N ASN A 19 1.77 0.10 -12.10
CA ASN A 19 1.78 1.53 -11.85
C ASN A 19 3.20 2.06 -11.51
N ILE A 20 4.22 1.19 -11.54
CA ILE A 20 5.60 1.59 -11.27
C ILE A 20 6.13 2.41 -12.44
N PRO A 21 6.80 3.57 -12.18
CA PRO A 21 7.35 4.38 -13.26
C PRO A 21 8.32 3.60 -14.16
N ALA A 22 8.16 3.73 -15.47
CA ALA A 22 9.00 3.05 -16.47
C ALA A 22 10.51 3.26 -16.24
N SER A 23 10.88 4.39 -15.62
CA SER A 23 12.27 4.72 -15.27
C SER A 23 12.95 3.71 -14.34
N PHE A 24 12.19 2.97 -13.52
CA PHE A 24 12.75 1.94 -12.63
C PHE A 24 13.28 0.75 -13.43
N TYR A 25 12.58 0.38 -14.50
CA TYR A 25 13.00 -0.69 -15.40
C TYR A 25 14.17 -0.24 -16.27
N THR A 26 14.12 0.98 -16.84
CA THR A 26 15.22 1.49 -17.69
C THR A 26 16.51 1.71 -16.92
N LYS A 27 16.44 2.20 -15.67
CA LYS A 27 17.60 2.36 -14.77
C LYS A 27 18.02 1.08 -14.06
N LYS A 28 17.32 -0.05 -14.30
CA LYS A 28 17.58 -1.36 -13.66
C LYS A 28 17.64 -1.26 -12.13
N THR A 29 16.73 -0.49 -11.53
CA THR A 29 16.62 -0.36 -10.07
C THR A 29 16.32 -1.73 -9.47
N LYS A 30 17.03 -2.09 -8.39
CA LYS A 30 16.78 -3.33 -7.65
C LYS A 30 15.48 -3.20 -6.87
N MET A 31 14.55 -4.14 -7.06
CA MET A 31 13.25 -4.16 -6.40
C MET A 31 13.12 -5.40 -5.52
N LEU A 32 12.62 -5.22 -4.30
CA LEU A 32 12.29 -6.29 -3.37
C LEU A 32 10.80 -6.17 -3.03
N VAL A 33 10.04 -7.23 -3.31
CA VAL A 33 8.61 -7.29 -2.99
C VAL A 33 8.41 -8.13 -1.74
N VAL A 34 7.69 -7.60 -0.78
CA VAL A 34 7.38 -8.27 0.48
C VAL A 34 5.93 -8.72 0.45
N PHE A 35 5.71 -10.02 0.63
CA PHE A 35 4.38 -10.62 0.73
C PHE A 35 4.13 -11.11 2.15
N ARG A 36 2.86 -11.04 2.56
CA ARG A 36 2.36 -11.55 3.84
C ARG A 36 1.05 -12.28 3.60
N ASN A 37 0.77 -13.31 4.40
CA ASN A 37 -0.51 -14.01 4.35
C ASN A 37 -1.66 -12.98 4.41
N PRO A 38 -2.60 -12.99 3.45
CA PRO A 38 -3.65 -11.98 3.35
C PRO A 38 -4.54 -11.91 4.59
N LYS A 39 -4.72 -13.03 5.32
CA LYS A 39 -5.48 -13.07 6.57
C LYS A 39 -4.78 -12.27 7.68
N ASP A 40 -3.47 -12.41 7.78
CA ASP A 40 -2.67 -11.65 8.75
C ASP A 40 -2.56 -10.18 8.36
N THR A 41 -2.45 -9.90 7.06
CA THR A 41 -2.45 -8.54 6.52
C THR A 41 -3.77 -7.82 6.83
N LEU A 42 -4.91 -8.50 6.65
CA LEU A 42 -6.24 -7.98 6.96
C LEU A 42 -6.37 -7.57 8.44
N VAL A 43 -6.02 -8.48 9.36
CA VAL A 43 -6.06 -8.18 10.81
C VAL A 43 -5.14 -7.01 11.15
N SER A 44 -3.93 -7.00 10.60
CA SER A 44 -2.97 -5.90 10.80
C SER A 44 -3.49 -4.56 10.28
N PHE A 45 -4.17 -4.55 9.14
CA PHE A 45 -4.70 -3.35 8.52
C PHE A 45 -5.89 -2.79 9.30
N TYR A 46 -6.78 -3.65 9.80
CA TYR A 46 -7.90 -3.26 10.67
C TYR A 46 -7.41 -2.50 11.92
N HIS A 47 -6.40 -3.03 12.60
CA HIS A 47 -5.82 -2.36 13.78
C HIS A 47 -5.05 -1.09 13.41
N PHE A 48 -4.37 -1.07 12.27
CA PHE A 48 -3.68 0.13 11.78
C PHE A 48 -4.67 1.28 11.53
N CYS A 49 -5.78 1.05 10.83
CA CYS A 49 -6.82 2.06 10.60
C CYS A 49 -7.43 2.57 11.92
N ASN A 50 -7.72 1.68 12.86
CA ASN A 50 -8.33 2.06 14.14
C ASN A 50 -7.39 2.81 15.08
N ASN A 51 -6.07 2.61 14.95
CA ASN A 51 -5.07 3.29 15.79
C ASN A 51 -4.49 4.55 15.14
N ASN A 52 -4.83 4.83 13.89
CA ASN A 52 -4.32 5.98 13.15
C ASN A 52 -5.40 7.08 13.05
N PRO A 53 -5.21 8.23 13.71
CA PRO A 53 -6.23 9.28 13.75
C PRO A 53 -6.51 9.94 12.40
N VAL A 54 -5.65 9.77 11.39
CA VAL A 54 -5.89 10.31 10.04
C VAL A 54 -6.67 9.37 9.13
N LEU A 55 -6.98 8.15 9.59
CA LEU A 55 -7.73 7.17 8.82
C LEU A 55 -9.15 7.02 9.37
N PRO A 56 -10.12 6.61 8.52
CA PRO A 56 -11.43 6.18 8.97
C PRO A 56 -11.28 5.04 9.98
N SER A 57 -11.83 5.25 11.17
CA SER A 57 -11.81 4.28 12.28
C SER A 57 -13.24 3.98 12.74
N GLY A 58 -13.40 2.89 13.51
CA GLY A 58 -14.68 2.54 14.12
C GLY A 58 -15.64 1.73 13.24
N GLN A 59 -15.18 1.21 12.09
CA GLN A 59 -15.94 0.19 11.34
C GLN A 59 -16.00 -1.12 12.12
N SER A 60 -17.12 -1.85 12.03
CA SER A 60 -17.19 -3.21 12.58
C SER A 60 -16.22 -4.14 11.84
N TRP A 61 -15.76 -5.18 12.53
CA TRP A 61 -14.86 -6.18 11.95
C TRP A 61 -15.47 -6.85 10.71
N GLU A 62 -16.76 -7.19 10.75
CA GLU A 62 -17.47 -7.86 9.65
C GLU A 62 -17.52 -6.96 8.40
N THR A 63 -17.77 -5.66 8.60
CA THR A 63 -17.81 -4.68 7.50
C THR A 63 -16.42 -4.52 6.89
N PHE A 64 -15.39 -4.39 7.73
CA PHE A 64 -14.00 -4.25 7.28
C PHE A 64 -13.54 -5.50 6.52
N TYR A 65 -13.84 -6.69 7.05
CA TYR A 65 -13.55 -7.97 6.44
C TYR A 65 -14.19 -8.09 5.05
N SER A 66 -15.48 -7.78 4.94
CA SER A 66 -16.21 -7.82 3.67
C SER A 66 -15.62 -6.84 2.64
N ASN A 67 -15.33 -5.60 3.04
CA ASN A 67 -14.74 -4.59 2.15
C ASN A 67 -13.34 -4.96 1.67
N PHE A 68 -12.53 -5.58 2.55
CA PHE A 68 -11.21 -6.05 2.17
C PHE A 68 -11.28 -7.16 1.13
N LEU A 69 -12.24 -8.09 1.27
CA LEU A 69 -12.42 -9.20 0.34
C LEU A 69 -13.03 -8.78 -1.01
N SER A 70 -13.93 -7.80 -1.03
CA SER A 70 -14.49 -7.27 -2.30
C SER A 70 -13.46 -6.49 -3.10
N GLY A 71 -12.36 -6.07 -2.45
CA GLY A 71 -11.38 -5.17 -3.03
C GLY A 71 -11.83 -3.71 -2.99
N ASP A 72 -12.96 -3.38 -2.37
CA ASP A 72 -13.46 -2.00 -2.22
C ASP A 72 -12.86 -1.28 -1.00
N GLY A 73 -11.91 -1.91 -0.30
CA GLY A 73 -11.14 -1.28 0.76
C GLY A 73 -10.43 -0.01 0.26
N GLU A 74 -10.05 0.86 1.21
CA GLU A 74 -9.45 2.20 1.02
C GLU A 74 -8.40 2.33 -0.11
N GLN A 75 -7.70 1.25 -0.45
CA GLN A 75 -6.76 1.19 -1.57
C GLN A 75 -7.40 1.40 -2.95
N THR A 76 -8.68 1.05 -3.14
CA THR A 76 -9.40 1.26 -4.41
C THR A 76 -9.86 2.70 -4.59
N SER A 77 -10.08 3.44 -3.50
CA SER A 77 -10.28 4.90 -3.59
C SER A 77 -9.03 5.61 -4.13
N GLN A 78 -7.83 5.07 -3.87
CA GLN A 78 -6.59 5.59 -4.44
C GLN A 78 -6.33 5.15 -5.89
N ARG A 79 -7.03 4.12 -6.41
CA ARG A 79 -7.01 3.77 -7.84
C ARG A 79 -7.75 4.79 -8.71
N ASN A 80 -8.80 5.43 -8.19
CA ASN A 80 -9.65 6.35 -8.94
C ASN A 80 -9.24 7.83 -8.81
N SER A 81 -8.09 8.11 -8.18
CA SER A 81 -7.59 9.47 -7.94
C SER A 81 -6.27 9.78 -8.66
N ILE A 82 -5.91 9.00 -9.70
CA ILE A 82 -4.78 9.27 -10.60
C ILE A 82 -5.29 9.36 -12.02
#